data_AF-A0A921F207-F1
#
_entry.id   AF-A0A921F207-F1
#
_cell.length_a   1.000
_cell.length_b   1.000
_cell.length_c   1.000
_cell.angle_alpha   90.00
_cell.angle_beta   90.00
_cell.angle_gamma   90.00
#
_symmetry.space_group_name_H-M   'P 1'
#
loop_
_entity.id
_entity.type
_entity.pdbx_description
1 polymer ?
#
loop_
_entity_poly.entity_id
_entity_poly.type
_entity_poly.pdbx_seq_one_letter_code
_entity_poly.pdbx_strand_id
1 'polypeptide(L)'
;MNEVIAYFQSIKIRGMGWILLGCLYLFANQPILIIVYLYVAAVMVLRTWLAQFPHAAKVGLTVAYTLLMVIQIIFISVAVFSLRGASLMYFVGKLVGVMLVVLPLWVERFVTTNNQTVFYLPTVEEAATVSFDELRQSADKLSDLLNGAAAAKDKVSVAHVKMIIEDLPRHSAVHYINHGTLTPAYFEAATATLPDTNLYLAVSNTGSAASEMISVFTRKQFNHVSLSFDRDLETIISYNGGDNVYPPGMNAETLEFFHQKAGASILVYSLPVTVVQKRFVIDKIAEINREGSAYNMIGLVSKHSAKPNIMFCSQFVYTMLQRAGVAYFEMKPGEVRPTDFIEQDYYKKLKFEYELKF
;
A
#
# COMPACT_ATOMS: atom_id res chain seq x y z
N MET A 1 0.47 14.55 -18.58
CA MET A 1 1.87 14.42 -19.08
C MET A 1 2.81 15.44 -18.44
N ASN A 2 2.40 16.71 -18.28
CA ASN A 2 3.23 17.74 -17.63
C ASN A 2 3.42 17.56 -16.12
N GLU A 3 2.49 16.92 -15.40
CA GLU A 3 2.64 16.61 -13.97
C GLU A 3 3.61 15.45 -13.70
N VAL A 4 3.74 14.51 -14.64
CA VAL A 4 4.75 13.43 -14.57
C VAL A 4 6.15 14.03 -14.75
N ILE A 5 6.28 14.99 -15.67
CA ILE A 5 7.53 15.76 -15.84
C ILE A 5 7.81 16.63 -14.60
N ALA A 6 6.79 17.24 -13.99
CA ALA A 6 6.94 17.99 -12.73
C ALA A 6 7.32 17.10 -11.53
N TYR A 7 6.81 15.85 -11.47
CA TYR A 7 7.17 14.84 -10.49
C TYR A 7 8.62 14.37 -10.65
N PHE A 8 9.07 14.12 -11.89
CA PHE A 8 10.48 13.87 -12.22
C PHE A 8 11.37 15.11 -11.97
N GLN A 9 10.85 16.33 -12.11
CA GLN A 9 11.56 17.59 -11.79
C GLN A 9 11.73 17.83 -10.27
N SER A 10 10.94 17.18 -9.41
CA SER A 10 11.13 17.22 -7.95
C SER A 10 12.31 16.37 -7.46
N ILE A 11 12.89 15.57 -8.36
CA ILE A 11 14.19 14.94 -8.19
C ILE A 11 15.19 15.89 -8.86
N LYS A 12 15.48 17.02 -8.21
CA LYS A 12 16.65 17.80 -8.63
C LYS A 12 17.91 17.03 -8.24
N ILE A 13 18.24 16.00 -9.04
CA ILE A 13 19.63 15.74 -9.37
C ILE A 13 20.10 17.04 -10.03
N ARG A 14 20.62 17.99 -9.24
CA ARG A 14 21.23 19.21 -9.77
C ARG A 14 22.23 18.76 -10.84
N GLY A 15 22.29 19.46 -11.98
CA GLY A 15 22.87 18.98 -13.25
C GLY A 15 24.18 18.17 -13.16
N MET A 16 24.99 18.40 -12.14
CA MET A 16 26.16 17.61 -11.78
C MET A 16 25.91 16.09 -11.58
N GLY A 17 24.76 15.66 -11.06
CA GLY A 17 24.50 14.23 -10.84
C GLY A 17 24.08 13.46 -12.10
N TRP A 18 23.44 14.12 -13.08
CA TRP A 18 23.18 13.52 -14.40
C TRP A 18 24.48 13.36 -15.19
N ILE A 19 25.38 14.34 -15.07
CA ILE A 19 26.73 14.27 -15.63
C ILE A 19 27.49 13.09 -15.01
N LEU A 20 27.40 12.91 -13.68
CA LEU A 20 28.07 11.82 -12.97
C LEU A 20 27.54 10.44 -13.39
N LEU A 21 26.23 10.27 -13.56
CA LEU A 21 25.65 9.03 -14.10
C LEU A 21 26.09 8.79 -15.56
N GLY A 22 26.14 9.83 -16.38
CA GLY A 22 26.70 9.75 -17.74
C GLY A 22 28.16 9.31 -17.75
N CYS A 23 28.99 9.87 -16.87
CA CYS A 23 30.38 9.47 -16.70
C CYS A 23 30.51 8.02 -16.21
N LEU A 24 29.68 7.58 -15.27
CA LEU A 24 29.64 6.18 -14.83
C LEU A 24 29.25 5.25 -15.98
N TYR A 25 28.27 5.62 -16.80
CA TYR A 25 27.89 4.83 -17.97
C TYR A 25 29.03 4.71 -18.99
N LEU A 26 29.73 5.80 -19.28
CA LEU A 26 30.80 5.80 -20.28
C LEU A 26 32.06 5.10 -19.77
N PHE A 27 32.48 5.38 -18.53
CA PHE A 27 33.82 5.04 -18.04
C PHE A 27 33.86 3.96 -16.96
N ALA A 28 32.75 3.65 -16.29
CA ALA A 28 32.79 2.66 -15.21
C ALA A 28 32.95 1.24 -15.75
N ASN A 29 33.88 0.52 -15.14
CA ASN A 29 34.04 -0.93 -15.23
C ASN A 29 33.33 -1.59 -14.02
N GLN A 30 33.28 -2.92 -14.00
CA GLN A 30 32.60 -3.67 -12.93
C GLN A 30 33.10 -3.30 -11.52
N PRO A 31 34.42 -3.23 -11.24
CA PRO A 31 34.90 -2.78 -9.93
C PRO A 31 34.40 -1.38 -9.54
N ILE A 32 34.42 -0.41 -10.47
CA ILE A 32 33.98 0.96 -10.19
C ILE A 32 32.49 0.98 -9.82
N LEU A 33 31.62 0.25 -10.53
CA LEU A 33 30.19 0.22 -10.19
C LEU A 33 29.92 -0.47 -8.84
N ILE A 34 30.66 -1.54 -8.51
CA ILE A 34 30.55 -2.19 -7.21
C ILE A 34 30.95 -1.22 -6.08
N ILE A 35 32.06 -0.48 -6.26
CA ILE A 35 32.50 0.54 -5.30
C ILE A 35 31.44 1.63 -5.12
N VAL A 36 30.80 2.07 -6.22
CA VAL A 36 29.72 3.06 -6.16
C VAL A 36 28.52 2.53 -5.37
N TYR A 37 28.09 1.27 -5.58
CA TYR A 37 26.99 0.69 -4.81
C TYR A 37 27.32 0.57 -3.32
N LEU A 38 28.53 0.13 -2.99
CA LEU A 38 29.03 0.06 -1.61
C LEU A 38 29.04 1.45 -0.95
N TYR A 39 29.56 2.45 -1.65
CA TYR A 39 29.64 3.83 -1.18
C TYR A 39 28.24 4.40 -0.92
N VAL A 40 27.32 4.28 -1.88
CA VAL A 40 25.94 4.77 -1.72
C VAL A 40 25.26 4.07 -0.55
N ALA A 41 25.34 2.74 -0.45
CA ALA A 41 24.75 2.00 0.67
C ALA A 41 25.31 2.45 2.03
N ALA A 42 26.63 2.62 2.15
CA ALA A 42 27.27 3.08 3.37
C ALA A 42 26.81 4.50 3.77
N VAL A 43 26.74 5.43 2.81
CA VAL A 43 26.23 6.79 3.04
C VAL A 43 24.77 6.77 3.50
N MET A 44 23.93 5.93 2.89
CA MET A 44 22.51 5.81 3.23
C MET A 44 22.28 5.20 4.61
N VAL A 45 23.08 4.19 4.98
CA VAL A 45 23.08 3.61 6.34
C VAL A 45 23.51 4.67 7.34
N LEU A 46 24.66 5.33 7.13
CA LEU A 46 25.16 6.38 8.02
C LEU A 46 24.11 7.48 8.23
N ARG A 47 23.51 7.96 7.13
CA ARG A 47 22.45 8.98 7.17
C ARG A 47 21.23 8.53 7.96
N THR A 48 20.83 7.27 7.81
CA THR A 48 19.70 6.67 8.56
C THR A 48 19.95 6.65 10.06
N TRP A 49 21.18 6.37 10.48
CA TRP A 49 21.55 6.33 11.89
C TRP A 49 21.70 7.73 12.51
N LEU A 50 22.13 8.71 11.71
CA LEU A 50 22.17 10.13 12.09
C LEU A 50 20.78 10.78 12.11
N ALA A 51 19.81 10.27 11.35
CA ALA A 51 18.44 10.78 11.33
C ALA A 51 17.63 10.38 12.58
N GLN A 52 16.62 11.17 12.93
CA GLN A 52 15.69 10.87 14.02
C GLN A 52 14.59 9.88 13.61
N PHE A 53 14.99 8.73 13.06
CA PHE A 53 14.06 7.62 12.82
C PHE A 53 13.85 6.79 14.09
N PRO A 54 12.66 6.18 14.27
CA PRO A 54 12.48 5.17 15.31
C PRO A 54 13.47 4.02 15.08
N HIS A 55 13.99 3.42 16.15
CA HIS A 55 15.05 2.41 16.07
C HIS A 55 14.68 1.24 15.13
N ALA A 56 13.42 0.81 15.12
CA ALA A 56 12.92 -0.21 14.19
C ALA A 56 13.04 0.21 12.71
N ALA A 57 12.78 1.47 12.37
CA ALA A 57 12.95 1.98 11.02
C ALA A 57 14.45 2.11 10.66
N LYS A 58 15.32 2.45 11.63
CA LYS A 58 16.78 2.47 11.41
C LYS A 58 17.31 1.08 11.04
N VAL A 59 16.91 0.06 11.80
CA VAL A 59 17.27 -1.33 11.53
C VAL A 59 16.69 -1.78 10.19
N GLY A 60 15.40 -1.53 9.93
CA GLY A 60 14.73 -1.91 8.69
C GLY A 60 15.36 -1.29 7.45
N LEU A 61 15.63 0.02 7.47
CA LEU A 61 16.31 0.73 6.39
C LEU A 61 17.74 0.24 6.19
N THR A 62 18.47 -0.06 7.28
CA THR A 62 19.83 -0.62 7.19
C THR A 62 19.83 -1.97 6.49
N VAL A 63 18.90 -2.86 6.85
CA VAL A 63 18.71 -4.14 6.18
C VAL A 63 18.31 -3.95 4.71
N ALA A 64 17.38 -3.03 4.43
CA ALA A 64 16.93 -2.75 3.08
C ALA A 64 18.06 -2.24 2.16
N TYR A 65 18.88 -1.27 2.62
CA TYR A 65 20.02 -0.79 1.83
C TYR A 65 21.08 -1.88 1.62
N THR A 66 21.31 -2.73 2.63
CA THR A 66 22.27 -3.83 2.53
C THR A 66 21.81 -4.87 1.51
N LEU A 67 20.54 -5.29 1.56
CA LEU A 67 19.96 -6.23 0.60
C LEU A 67 19.96 -5.65 -0.82
N LEU A 68 19.58 -4.38 -0.95
CA LEU A 68 19.56 -3.69 -2.24
C LEU A 68 20.95 -3.63 -2.87
N MET A 69 21.97 -3.31 -2.07
CA MET A 69 23.38 -3.31 -2.49
C MET A 69 23.81 -4.69 -2.97
N VAL A 70 23.47 -5.77 -2.25
CA VAL A 70 23.78 -7.15 -2.66
C VAL A 70 23.13 -7.47 -4.01
N ILE A 71 21.86 -7.13 -4.19
CA ILE A 71 21.14 -7.34 -5.46
C ILE A 71 21.81 -6.56 -6.60
N GLN A 72 22.18 -5.30 -6.36
CA GLN A 72 22.88 -4.46 -7.36
C GLN A 72 24.23 -5.06 -7.77
N ILE A 73 25.00 -5.59 -6.80
CA ILE A 73 26.29 -6.24 -7.05
C ILE A 73 26.12 -7.55 -7.84
N ILE A 74 25.13 -8.37 -7.48
CA ILE A 74 24.82 -9.62 -8.20
C ILE A 74 24.38 -9.28 -9.63
N PHE A 75 23.46 -8.34 -9.80
CA PHE A 75 22.97 -7.93 -11.12
C PHE A 75 24.11 -7.43 -12.02
N ILE A 76 24.96 -6.53 -11.52
CA ILE A 76 26.05 -5.98 -12.35
C ILE A 76 27.09 -7.06 -12.69
N SER A 77 27.36 -7.99 -11.78
CA SER A 77 28.40 -9.02 -11.96
C SER A 77 27.92 -10.18 -12.82
N VAL A 78 26.70 -10.65 -12.59
CA VAL A 78 26.16 -11.88 -13.20
C VAL A 78 25.30 -11.59 -14.42
N ALA A 79 24.54 -10.50 -14.45
CA ALA A 79 23.62 -10.20 -15.55
C ALA A 79 24.19 -9.22 -16.59
N VAL A 80 25.13 -8.35 -16.19
CA VAL A 80 25.65 -7.30 -17.07
C VAL A 80 27.07 -7.60 -17.54
N PHE A 81 28.04 -7.69 -16.62
CA PHE A 81 29.45 -7.84 -17.01
C PHE A 81 29.85 -9.27 -17.38
N SER A 82 28.99 -10.27 -17.16
CA SER A 82 29.10 -11.60 -17.77
C SER A 82 28.90 -11.58 -19.29
N LEU A 83 28.14 -10.60 -19.81
CA LEU A 83 27.88 -10.39 -21.23
C LEU A 83 28.90 -9.45 -21.89
N ARG A 84 30.02 -9.17 -21.21
CA ARG A 84 31.02 -8.20 -21.68
C ARG A 84 31.73 -8.74 -22.93
N GLY A 85 31.55 -8.07 -24.06
CA GLY A 85 32.26 -8.36 -25.31
C GLY A 85 31.38 -8.59 -26.54
N ALA A 86 30.07 -8.84 -26.37
CA ALA A 86 29.16 -8.95 -27.51
C ALA A 86 27.71 -8.65 -27.09
N SER A 87 26.97 -8.02 -28.01
CA SER A 87 25.52 -7.70 -27.98
C SER A 87 25.11 -6.35 -27.37
N LEU A 88 24.08 -5.76 -27.99
CA LEU A 88 23.33 -4.58 -27.54
C LEU A 88 22.87 -4.70 -26.08
N MET A 89 22.64 -5.94 -25.62
CA MET A 89 22.19 -6.26 -24.27
C MET A 89 23.19 -5.85 -23.19
N TYR A 90 24.50 -5.85 -23.47
CA TYR A 90 25.51 -5.34 -22.53
C TYR A 90 25.31 -3.85 -22.25
N PHE A 91 25.10 -3.05 -23.29
CA PHE A 91 24.92 -1.60 -23.16
C PHE A 91 23.60 -1.24 -22.50
N VAL A 92 22.54 -1.99 -22.78
CA VAL A 92 21.24 -1.84 -22.10
C VAL A 92 21.35 -2.25 -20.63
N GLY A 93 21.97 -3.39 -20.34
CA GLY A 93 22.20 -3.85 -18.96
C GLY A 93 23.07 -2.90 -18.16
N LYS A 94 24.12 -2.34 -18.77
CA LYS A 94 24.98 -1.31 -18.14
C LYS A 94 24.21 -0.03 -17.83
N LEU A 95 23.31 0.38 -18.73
CA LEU A 95 22.44 1.54 -18.49
C LEU A 95 21.51 1.30 -17.29
N VAL A 96 20.87 0.13 -17.24
CA VAL A 96 20.02 -0.27 -16.10
C VAL A 96 20.82 -0.28 -14.81
N GLY A 97 22.03 -0.86 -14.81
CA GLY A 97 22.93 -0.87 -13.66
C GLY A 97 23.27 0.53 -13.14
N VAL A 98 23.64 1.45 -14.04
CA VAL A 98 23.92 2.85 -13.66
C VAL A 98 22.69 3.54 -13.11
N MET A 99 21.51 3.31 -13.68
CA MET A 99 20.26 3.89 -13.17
C MET A 99 19.88 3.35 -11.78
N LEU A 100 20.21 2.09 -11.48
CA LEU A 100 19.97 1.49 -10.17
C LEU A 100 20.76 2.17 -9.04
N VAL A 101 21.85 2.91 -9.33
CA VAL A 101 22.61 3.69 -8.32
C VAL A 101 21.70 4.68 -7.57
N VAL A 102 20.65 5.18 -8.21
CA VAL A 102 19.74 6.19 -7.64
C VAL A 102 18.67 5.55 -6.74
N LEU A 103 18.45 4.23 -6.85
CA LEU A 103 17.36 3.52 -6.18
C LEU A 103 17.41 3.61 -4.63
N PRO A 104 18.56 3.53 -3.94
CA PRO A 104 18.62 3.72 -2.48
C PRO A 104 18.13 5.11 -2.03
N LEU A 105 18.37 6.16 -2.82
CA LEU A 105 17.93 7.52 -2.51
C LEU A 105 16.40 7.65 -2.57
N TRP A 106 15.74 6.84 -3.40
CA TRP A 106 14.29 6.77 -3.47
C TRP A 106 13.66 6.05 -2.29
N VAL A 107 14.29 4.95 -1.82
CA VAL A 107 13.82 4.18 -0.66
C VAL A 107 13.74 5.06 0.59
N GLU A 108 14.70 5.94 0.81
CA GLU A 108 14.68 6.88 1.94
C GLU A 108 13.53 7.90 1.85
N ARG A 109 13.34 8.49 0.67
CA ARG A 109 12.27 9.47 0.44
C ARG A 109 10.90 8.82 0.66
N PHE A 110 10.73 7.57 0.26
CA PHE A 110 9.52 6.81 0.49
C PHE A 110 9.21 6.61 1.99
N VAL A 111 10.22 6.27 2.80
CA VAL A 111 10.04 6.06 4.25
C VAL A 111 9.84 7.39 5.01
N THR A 112 10.45 8.48 4.56
CA THR A 112 10.32 9.81 5.17
C THR A 112 9.02 10.53 4.83
N THR A 113 8.48 10.37 3.62
CA THR A 113 7.24 11.06 3.23
C THR A 113 5.99 10.47 3.92
N ASN A 114 6.09 9.28 4.51
CA ASN A 114 5.00 8.60 5.21
C ASN A 114 4.97 8.87 6.73
N ASN A 115 6.03 9.44 7.29
CA ASN A 115 6.10 9.91 8.68
C ASN A 115 6.30 11.43 8.67
N GLN A 116 5.27 12.20 8.99
CA GLN A 116 5.33 13.67 9.07
C GLN A 116 6.24 14.16 10.20
N THR A 117 7.55 14.12 10.02
CA THR A 117 8.50 14.86 10.87
C THR A 117 9.48 15.62 9.99
N VAL A 118 9.00 16.77 9.50
CA VAL A 118 9.86 17.82 8.96
C VAL A 118 10.69 18.34 10.13
N PHE A 119 12.01 18.15 10.05
CA PHE A 119 12.96 18.61 11.06
C PHE A 119 13.10 20.14 11.02
N TYR A 120 12.84 20.80 12.15
CA TYR A 120 13.47 22.05 12.52
C TYR A 120 14.59 21.73 13.53
N LEU A 121 15.76 22.35 13.38
CA LEU A 121 16.83 22.29 14.38
C LEU A 121 16.39 23.04 15.64
N PRO A 122 16.34 22.42 16.83
CA PRO A 122 16.24 23.16 18.08
C PRO A 122 17.60 23.79 18.43
N THR A 123 17.59 25.04 18.88
CA THR A 123 18.76 25.74 19.38
C THR A 123 19.22 25.18 20.73
N VAL A 124 20.52 25.32 21.00
CA VAL A 124 21.29 24.65 22.09
C VAL A 124 20.75 24.92 23.51
N GLU A 125 19.82 25.84 23.70
CA GLU A 125 19.18 26.11 25.00
C GLU A 125 18.08 25.12 25.40
N GLU A 126 17.38 24.47 24.47
CA GLU A 126 16.26 23.55 24.81
C GLU A 126 16.70 22.15 25.24
N ALA A 127 17.96 21.78 24.98
CA ALA A 127 18.51 20.46 25.31
C ALA A 127 18.89 20.29 26.80
N ALA A 128 18.79 21.36 27.60
CA ALA A 128 19.34 21.38 28.96
C ALA A 128 18.31 21.12 30.09
N THR A 129 17.02 20.95 29.79
CA THR A 129 15.97 20.96 30.85
C THR A 129 15.15 19.69 31.02
N VAL A 130 15.55 18.55 30.45
CA VAL A 130 14.79 17.30 30.62
C VAL A 130 15.02 16.72 32.02
N SER A 131 13.97 16.69 32.85
CA SER A 131 14.02 16.28 34.26
C SER A 131 13.73 14.79 34.47
N PHE A 132 14.17 14.26 35.61
CA PHE A 132 14.22 12.82 35.93
C PHE A 132 12.86 12.12 36.03
N ASP A 133 11.75 12.86 36.17
CA ASP A 133 10.40 12.29 36.28
C ASP A 133 9.86 11.78 34.92
N GLU A 134 10.30 12.35 33.80
CA GLU A 134 9.95 11.89 32.44
C GLU A 134 10.63 10.56 32.08
N LEU A 135 11.80 10.27 32.66
CA LEU A 135 12.52 9.01 32.45
C LEU A 135 11.80 7.82 33.09
N ARG A 136 11.08 8.03 34.20
CA ARG A 136 10.38 6.94 34.90
C ARG A 136 9.08 6.53 34.20
N GLN A 137 8.29 7.49 33.72
CA GLN A 137 7.12 7.21 32.87
C GLN A 137 7.48 6.49 31.56
N SER A 138 8.71 6.70 31.07
CA SER A 138 9.22 6.07 29.85
C SER A 138 9.55 4.59 30.07
N ALA A 139 9.98 4.20 31.27
CA ALA A 139 10.32 2.81 31.60
C ALA A 139 9.08 1.90 31.68
N ASP A 140 7.98 2.40 32.25
CA ASP A 140 6.73 1.63 32.35
C ASP A 140 6.09 1.44 30.97
N LYS A 141 6.11 2.47 30.11
CA LYS A 141 5.72 2.37 28.70
C LYS A 141 6.59 1.38 27.91
N LEU A 142 7.88 1.27 28.23
CA LEU A 142 8.80 0.34 27.57
C LEU A 142 8.46 -1.12 27.91
N SER A 143 8.06 -1.39 29.15
CA SER A 143 7.62 -2.73 29.60
C SER A 143 6.37 -3.19 28.85
N ASP A 144 5.36 -2.32 28.72
CA ASP A 144 4.12 -2.62 27.98
C ASP A 144 4.38 -2.83 26.48
N LEU A 145 5.32 -2.07 25.91
CA LEU A 145 5.74 -2.23 24.51
C LEU A 145 6.55 -3.52 24.27
N LEU A 146 7.36 -3.95 25.24
CA LEU A 146 8.11 -5.21 25.16
C LEU A 146 7.18 -6.43 25.23
N ASN A 147 6.15 -6.36 26.07
CA ASN A 147 5.09 -7.38 26.14
C ASN A 147 4.28 -7.43 24.83
N GLY A 148 4.00 -6.27 24.21
CA GLY A 148 3.38 -6.19 22.89
C GLY A 148 4.26 -6.68 21.74
N ALA A 149 5.58 -6.49 21.82
CA ALA A 149 6.55 -6.93 20.82
C ALA A 149 6.79 -8.45 20.86
N ALA A 150 6.76 -9.05 22.05
CA ALA A 150 6.81 -10.51 22.20
C ALA A 150 5.60 -11.19 21.52
N ALA A 151 4.41 -10.58 21.60
CA ALA A 151 3.20 -11.05 20.92
C ALA A 151 3.23 -10.85 19.38
N ALA A 152 4.14 -10.03 18.85
CA ALA A 152 4.26 -9.74 17.42
C ALA A 152 5.22 -10.69 16.68
N LYS A 153 6.12 -11.37 17.40
CA LYS A 153 7.11 -12.29 16.82
C LYS A 153 6.48 -13.52 16.16
N ASP A 154 5.31 -13.94 16.64
CA ASP A 154 4.56 -15.08 16.08
C ASP A 154 3.71 -14.73 14.84
N LYS A 155 3.51 -13.43 14.53
CA LYS A 155 2.61 -12.99 13.44
C LYS A 155 3.27 -12.90 12.06
N VAL A 156 4.60 -12.91 11.97
CA VAL A 156 5.32 -12.96 10.67
C VAL A 156 6.06 -14.30 10.58
N SER A 157 5.31 -15.40 10.61
CA SER A 157 5.87 -16.74 10.40
C SER A 157 6.31 -16.92 8.93
N VAL A 158 7.35 -17.71 8.70
CA VAL A 158 7.83 -18.09 7.35
C VAL A 158 6.71 -18.64 6.46
N ALA A 159 5.67 -19.23 7.07
CA ALA A 159 4.47 -19.68 6.37
C ALA A 159 3.71 -18.53 5.70
N HIS A 160 3.60 -17.35 6.33
CA HIS A 160 2.92 -16.19 5.74
C HIS A 160 3.66 -15.65 4.50
N VAL A 161 5.00 -15.59 4.55
CA VAL A 161 5.80 -15.16 3.40
C VAL A 161 5.67 -16.15 2.24
N LYS A 162 5.62 -17.45 2.54
CA LYS A 162 5.40 -18.50 1.55
C LYS A 162 4.03 -18.36 0.87
N MET A 163 2.95 -18.14 1.65
CA MET A 163 1.61 -17.89 1.09
C MET A 163 1.59 -16.69 0.14
N ILE A 164 2.26 -15.60 0.49
CA ILE A 164 2.37 -14.40 -0.36
C ILE A 164 3.06 -14.71 -1.68
N ILE A 165 4.18 -15.44 -1.65
CA ILE A 165 4.95 -15.79 -2.85
C ILE A 165 4.14 -16.72 -3.77
N GLU A 166 3.38 -17.65 -3.18
CA GLU A 166 2.51 -18.57 -3.92
C GLU A 166 1.31 -17.85 -4.56
N ASP A 167 0.78 -16.81 -3.93
CA ASP A 167 -0.36 -16.05 -4.44
C ASP A 167 0.03 -14.98 -5.47
N LEU A 168 1.26 -14.43 -5.38
CA LEU A 168 1.77 -13.34 -6.23
C LEU A 168 1.54 -13.54 -7.75
N PRO A 169 1.73 -14.73 -8.35
CA PRO A 169 1.56 -14.94 -9.79
C PRO A 169 0.11 -14.75 -10.30
N ARG A 170 -0.88 -14.82 -9.39
CA ARG A 170 -2.30 -14.68 -9.75
C ARG A 170 -2.72 -13.21 -9.92
N HIS A 171 -1.89 -12.26 -9.51
CA HIS A 171 -2.21 -10.83 -9.56
C HIS A 171 -1.63 -10.16 -10.79
N SER A 172 -2.24 -9.05 -11.21
CA SER A 172 -1.74 -8.22 -12.31
C SER A 172 -1.81 -6.74 -11.96
N ALA A 173 -0.71 -6.04 -12.20
CA ALA A 173 -0.63 -4.59 -12.01
C ALA A 173 -0.93 -3.78 -13.29
N VAL A 174 -1.06 -4.46 -14.44
CA VAL A 174 -1.12 -3.82 -15.77
C VAL A 174 -2.27 -4.33 -16.64
N HIS A 175 -2.80 -5.52 -16.38
CA HIS A 175 -3.90 -6.12 -17.11
C HIS A 175 -5.09 -6.37 -16.21
N TYR A 176 -6.29 -6.25 -16.77
CA TYR A 176 -7.50 -6.71 -16.10
C TYR A 176 -7.57 -8.23 -16.22
N ILE A 177 -7.73 -8.90 -15.09
CA ILE A 177 -7.71 -10.37 -14.99
C ILE A 177 -9.03 -10.92 -14.43
N ASN A 178 -9.86 -10.04 -13.86
CA ASN A 178 -11.16 -10.36 -13.32
C ASN A 178 -12.24 -9.73 -14.21
N HIS A 179 -13.08 -10.56 -14.83
CA HIS A 179 -14.11 -10.16 -15.78
C HIS A 179 -15.38 -10.97 -15.55
N GLY A 180 -16.53 -10.31 -15.49
CA GLY A 180 -17.83 -10.99 -15.44
C GLY A 180 -18.06 -11.90 -14.23
N THR A 181 -17.40 -11.63 -13.10
CA THR A 181 -17.54 -12.43 -11.86
C THR A 181 -18.89 -12.19 -11.17
N LEU A 182 -19.50 -11.01 -11.35
CA LEU A 182 -20.84 -10.71 -10.87
C LEU A 182 -21.89 -11.23 -11.85
N THR A 183 -22.80 -12.06 -11.34
CA THR A 183 -23.87 -12.69 -12.12
C THR A 183 -25.05 -11.73 -12.36
N PRO A 184 -25.91 -11.99 -13.37
CA PRO A 184 -27.18 -11.27 -13.52
C PRO A 184 -28.02 -11.26 -12.24
N ALA A 185 -28.05 -12.38 -11.50
CA ALA A 185 -28.75 -12.50 -10.24
C ALA A 185 -28.24 -11.52 -9.16
N TYR A 186 -26.92 -11.26 -9.11
CA TYR A 186 -26.36 -10.22 -8.23
C TYR A 186 -26.92 -8.84 -8.57
N PHE A 187 -27.00 -8.48 -9.85
CA PHE A 187 -27.52 -7.18 -10.29
C PHE A 187 -29.03 -7.04 -10.11
N GLU A 188 -29.77 -8.15 -10.24
CA GLU A 188 -31.20 -8.21 -9.90
C GLU A 188 -31.41 -7.96 -8.41
N ALA A 189 -30.66 -8.65 -7.55
CA ALA A 189 -30.68 -8.44 -6.10
C ALA A 189 -30.32 -7.00 -5.75
N ALA A 190 -29.22 -6.45 -6.26
CA ALA A 190 -28.82 -5.07 -6.03
C ALA A 190 -29.88 -4.07 -6.51
N THR A 191 -30.50 -4.31 -7.66
CA THR A 191 -31.58 -3.45 -8.19
C THR A 191 -32.84 -3.51 -7.32
N ALA A 192 -33.17 -4.66 -6.75
CA ALA A 192 -34.32 -4.81 -5.85
C ALA A 192 -34.21 -3.94 -4.58
N THR A 193 -32.99 -3.56 -4.18
CA THR A 193 -32.72 -2.73 -2.99
C THR A 193 -32.92 -1.22 -3.19
N LEU A 194 -33.23 -0.75 -4.41
CA LEU A 194 -33.35 0.69 -4.70
C LEU A 194 -34.37 1.47 -3.87
N PRO A 195 -35.50 0.88 -3.41
CA PRO A 195 -36.40 1.58 -2.49
C PRO A 195 -35.73 1.98 -1.17
N ASP A 196 -34.71 1.23 -0.73
CA ASP A 196 -33.87 1.61 0.40
C ASP A 196 -32.82 2.64 -0.02
N THR A 197 -32.94 3.85 0.52
CA THR A 197 -32.14 5.03 0.17
C THR A 197 -30.82 5.08 0.93
N ASN A 198 -30.18 3.94 1.16
CA ASN A 198 -28.87 3.83 1.81
C ASN A 198 -27.88 3.01 0.97
N LEU A 199 -26.62 3.39 1.08
CA LEU A 199 -25.48 2.51 0.82
C LEU A 199 -24.95 2.02 2.16
N TYR A 200 -24.47 0.79 2.21
CA TYR A 200 -23.91 0.21 3.43
C TYR A 200 -22.41 0.02 3.28
N LEU A 201 -21.65 0.45 4.28
CA LEU A 201 -20.21 0.27 4.37
C LEU A 201 -19.92 -0.76 5.46
N ALA A 202 -19.31 -1.88 5.08
CA ALA A 202 -18.87 -2.91 6.00
C ALA A 202 -17.37 -2.76 6.24
N VAL A 203 -16.99 -2.26 7.42
CA VAL A 203 -15.59 -2.09 7.81
C VAL A 203 -15.21 -3.24 8.73
N SER A 204 -14.18 -4.00 8.35
CA SER A 204 -13.85 -5.28 8.98
C SER A 204 -12.36 -5.44 9.29
N ASN A 205 -12.06 -6.34 10.22
CA ASN A 205 -10.71 -6.77 10.57
C ASN A 205 -10.36 -8.14 9.95
N THR A 206 -10.58 -8.32 8.65
CA THR A 206 -10.36 -9.64 8.04
C THR A 206 -8.89 -10.05 8.07
N GLY A 207 -8.64 -11.31 8.40
CA GLY A 207 -7.32 -11.94 8.34
C GLY A 207 -6.98 -12.53 6.97
N SER A 208 -7.58 -12.06 5.86
CA SER A 208 -7.26 -12.61 4.52
C SER A 208 -5.76 -12.44 4.22
N ALA A 209 -5.13 -13.29 3.41
CA ALA A 209 -3.70 -13.19 3.11
C ALA A 209 -3.29 -11.80 2.54
N ALA A 210 -4.16 -11.17 1.75
CA ALA A 210 -3.99 -9.79 1.29
C ALA A 210 -4.14 -8.77 2.44
N SER A 211 -5.11 -8.98 3.33
CA SER A 211 -5.31 -8.21 4.56
C SER A 211 -4.18 -8.38 5.59
N GLU A 212 -3.49 -9.53 5.58
CA GLU A 212 -2.35 -9.84 6.46
C GLU A 212 -1.07 -9.14 5.96
N MET A 213 -0.87 -9.09 4.63
CA MET A 213 0.14 -8.21 4.02
C MET A 213 -0.11 -6.76 4.40
N ILE A 214 -1.36 -6.29 4.34
CA ILE A 214 -1.76 -4.96 4.80
C ILE A 214 -1.52 -4.78 6.32
N SER A 215 -1.77 -5.81 7.14
CA SER A 215 -1.62 -5.71 8.60
C SER A 215 -0.16 -5.53 9.05
N VAL A 216 0.79 -6.13 8.33
CA VAL A 216 2.25 -5.96 8.54
C VAL A 216 2.67 -4.51 8.27
N PHE A 217 2.01 -3.82 7.33
CA PHE A 217 2.35 -2.43 6.96
C PHE A 217 1.50 -1.36 7.65
N THR A 218 0.27 -1.65 8.08
CA THR A 218 -0.69 -0.64 8.57
C THR A 218 -0.91 -0.64 10.08
N ARG A 219 -0.56 -1.72 10.82
CA ARG A 219 -0.70 -1.83 12.28
C ARG A 219 -2.07 -1.40 12.86
N LYS A 220 -3.15 -1.36 12.06
CA LYS A 220 -4.49 -0.94 12.49
C LYS A 220 -5.43 -2.14 12.56
N GLN A 221 -6.38 -2.08 13.51
CA GLN A 221 -7.32 -3.16 13.80
C GLN A 221 -8.33 -3.43 12.68
N PHE A 222 -8.71 -2.44 11.85
CA PHE A 222 -9.59 -2.63 10.69
C PHE A 222 -8.81 -2.41 9.40
N ASN A 223 -8.75 -3.42 8.55
CA ASN A 223 -7.86 -3.48 7.38
C ASN A 223 -8.61 -3.76 6.06
N HIS A 224 -9.94 -3.89 6.09
CA HIS A 224 -10.76 -4.10 4.91
C HIS A 224 -12.07 -3.31 4.97
N VAL A 225 -12.57 -2.91 3.80
CA VAL A 225 -13.85 -2.21 3.67
C VAL A 225 -14.56 -2.67 2.40
N SER A 226 -15.86 -2.92 2.54
CA SER A 226 -16.74 -3.36 1.45
C SER A 226 -17.94 -2.44 1.34
N LEU A 227 -18.54 -2.42 0.15
CA LEU A 227 -19.78 -1.73 -0.14
C LEU A 227 -20.91 -2.76 -0.21
N SER A 228 -22.12 -2.42 0.26
CA SER A 228 -23.33 -3.21 0.07
C SER A 228 -24.51 -2.29 -0.29
N PHE A 229 -25.49 -2.83 -1.01
CA PHE A 229 -26.72 -2.13 -1.37
C PHE A 229 -27.88 -2.48 -0.44
N ASP A 230 -27.73 -3.47 0.43
CA ASP A 230 -28.73 -3.82 1.45
C ASP A 230 -28.09 -3.89 2.83
N ARG A 231 -28.96 -3.73 3.83
CA ARG A 231 -28.58 -3.76 5.24
C ARG A 231 -28.05 -5.11 5.67
N ASP A 232 -28.49 -6.21 5.07
CA ASP A 232 -28.19 -7.58 5.50
C ASP A 232 -26.93 -8.16 4.84
N LEU A 233 -26.24 -7.33 4.03
CA LEU A 233 -25.00 -7.64 3.32
C LEU A 233 -25.16 -8.73 2.25
N GLU A 234 -26.36 -8.97 1.73
CA GLU A 234 -26.59 -9.94 0.65
C GLU A 234 -25.93 -9.51 -0.68
N THR A 235 -25.77 -8.20 -0.88
CA THR A 235 -25.16 -7.60 -2.08
C THR A 235 -23.76 -7.03 -1.82
N ILE A 236 -23.09 -7.50 -0.78
CA ILE A 236 -21.75 -7.04 -0.40
C ILE A 236 -20.71 -7.30 -1.51
N ILE A 237 -19.86 -6.30 -1.75
CA ILE A 237 -18.87 -6.28 -2.82
C ILE A 237 -17.63 -5.50 -2.40
N SER A 238 -16.46 -6.00 -2.82
CA SER A 238 -15.21 -5.24 -2.71
C SER A 238 -14.20 -5.61 -3.79
N TYR A 239 -13.09 -4.89 -3.77
CA TYR A 239 -11.86 -5.34 -4.39
C TYR A 239 -11.08 -6.19 -3.38
N ASN A 240 -10.84 -7.46 -3.70
CA ASN A 240 -10.15 -8.41 -2.84
C ASN A 240 -9.15 -9.28 -3.63
N GLY A 241 -8.39 -10.11 -2.91
CA GLY A 241 -7.41 -11.03 -3.49
C GLY A 241 -8.01 -12.18 -4.29
N GLY A 242 -9.35 -12.28 -4.39
CA GLY A 242 -10.04 -13.46 -4.89
C GLY A 242 -9.91 -14.65 -3.94
N ASP A 243 -10.46 -15.78 -4.35
CA ASP A 243 -10.32 -17.08 -3.69
C ASP A 243 -9.84 -18.12 -4.72
N ASN A 244 -9.87 -19.42 -4.42
CA ASN A 244 -9.44 -20.43 -5.39
C ASN A 244 -10.31 -20.48 -6.67
N VAL A 245 -11.49 -19.86 -6.67
CA VAL A 245 -12.47 -19.89 -7.76
C VAL A 245 -12.42 -18.59 -8.58
N TYR A 246 -12.17 -17.45 -7.92
CA TYR A 246 -12.22 -16.12 -8.54
C TYR A 246 -10.85 -15.44 -8.61
N PRO A 247 -10.53 -14.76 -9.74
CA PRO A 247 -9.30 -13.99 -9.87
C PRO A 247 -9.31 -12.74 -8.97
N PRO A 248 -8.13 -12.24 -8.54
CA PRO A 248 -8.02 -11.00 -7.78
C PRO A 248 -8.63 -9.81 -8.53
N GLY A 249 -9.46 -9.02 -7.85
CA GLY A 249 -10.19 -7.92 -8.46
C GLY A 249 -11.49 -7.62 -7.73
N MET A 250 -12.49 -7.14 -8.48
CA MET A 250 -13.83 -6.85 -7.97
C MET A 250 -14.65 -8.13 -7.88
N ASN A 251 -15.08 -8.49 -6.67
CA ASN A 251 -15.86 -9.70 -6.41
C ASN A 251 -16.97 -9.43 -5.40
N ALA A 252 -18.10 -10.11 -5.55
CA ALA A 252 -19.07 -10.24 -4.46
C ALA A 252 -18.40 -11.01 -3.31
N GLU A 253 -18.73 -10.65 -2.08
CA GLU A 253 -18.23 -11.34 -0.89
C GLU A 253 -19.36 -12.14 -0.24
N THR A 254 -18.99 -13.16 0.51
CA THR A 254 -19.92 -13.86 1.40
C THR A 254 -19.50 -13.62 2.85
N LEU A 255 -20.42 -13.78 3.79
CA LEU A 255 -20.11 -13.62 5.21
C LEU A 255 -19.00 -14.60 5.64
N GLU A 256 -18.93 -15.80 5.05
CA GLU A 256 -17.86 -16.76 5.34
C GLU A 256 -16.45 -16.24 5.00
N PHE A 257 -16.32 -15.32 4.04
CA PHE A 257 -15.04 -14.68 3.72
C PHE A 257 -14.48 -13.88 4.92
N PHE A 258 -15.36 -13.35 5.77
CA PHE A 258 -14.99 -12.58 6.96
C PHE A 258 -14.74 -13.47 8.19
N HIS A 259 -15.20 -14.71 8.19
CA HIS A 259 -15.10 -15.66 9.32
C HIS A 259 -13.74 -16.39 9.40
N GLN A 260 -12.73 -15.97 8.63
CA GLN A 260 -11.45 -16.70 8.53
C GLN A 260 -10.56 -16.63 9.79
N LYS A 261 -10.95 -15.88 10.83
CA LYS A 261 -10.17 -15.72 12.07
C LYS A 261 -11.07 -15.61 13.29
N ALA A 262 -10.68 -16.26 14.39
CA ALA A 262 -11.35 -16.13 15.68
C ALA A 262 -11.28 -14.67 16.19
N GLY A 263 -12.42 -14.09 16.56
CA GLY A 263 -12.52 -12.69 16.99
C GLY A 263 -12.56 -11.68 15.84
N ALA A 264 -12.89 -12.14 14.63
CA ALA A 264 -13.19 -11.22 13.53
C ALA A 264 -14.49 -10.47 13.82
N SER A 265 -14.53 -9.18 13.49
CA SER A 265 -15.75 -8.38 13.56
C SER A 265 -15.92 -7.47 12.35
N ILE A 266 -17.18 -7.22 12.02
CA ILE A 266 -17.60 -6.31 10.95
C ILE A 266 -18.47 -5.24 11.58
N LEU A 267 -18.08 -3.98 11.39
CA LEU A 267 -18.90 -2.83 11.72
C LEU A 267 -19.64 -2.39 10.46
N VAL A 268 -20.97 -2.36 10.53
CA VAL A 268 -21.82 -1.96 9.41
C VAL A 268 -22.36 -0.55 9.66
N TYR A 269 -22.16 0.32 8.67
CA TYR A 269 -22.64 1.70 8.66
C TYR A 269 -23.53 1.94 7.45
N SER A 270 -24.60 2.71 7.63
CA SER A 270 -25.43 3.22 6.53
C SER A 270 -25.02 4.65 6.16
N LEU A 271 -25.01 4.94 4.87
CA LEU A 271 -24.81 6.25 4.27
C LEU A 271 -26.08 6.61 3.47
N PRO A 272 -26.83 7.65 3.88
CA PRO A 272 -28.00 8.09 3.14
C PRO A 272 -27.64 8.57 1.73
N VAL A 273 -28.37 8.10 0.73
CA VAL A 273 -28.19 8.45 -0.69
C VAL A 273 -29.55 8.57 -1.39
N THR A 274 -29.60 9.25 -2.53
CA THR A 274 -30.79 9.21 -3.38
C THR A 274 -30.85 7.90 -4.19
N VAL A 275 -32.05 7.51 -4.65
CA VAL A 275 -32.25 6.37 -5.56
C VAL A 275 -31.37 6.52 -6.82
N VAL A 276 -31.24 7.75 -7.34
CA VAL A 276 -30.42 8.05 -8.53
C VAL A 276 -28.94 7.80 -8.25
N GLN A 277 -28.43 8.21 -7.09
CA GLN A 277 -27.04 7.97 -6.70
C GLN A 277 -26.76 6.47 -6.47
N LYS A 278 -27.67 5.76 -5.80
CA LYS A 278 -27.56 4.31 -5.60
C LYS A 278 -27.55 3.56 -6.94
N ARG A 279 -28.49 3.90 -7.83
CA ARG A 279 -28.53 3.36 -9.21
C ARG A 279 -27.23 3.62 -9.96
N PHE A 280 -26.70 4.85 -9.88
CA PHE A 280 -25.43 5.19 -10.53
C PHE A 280 -24.29 4.29 -10.07
N VAL A 281 -24.19 3.98 -8.77
CA VAL A 281 -23.16 3.07 -8.25
C VAL A 281 -23.33 1.65 -8.79
N ILE A 282 -24.56 1.13 -8.82
CA ILE A 282 -24.89 -0.19 -9.41
C ILE A 282 -24.46 -0.23 -10.89
N ASP A 283 -24.84 0.78 -11.66
CA ASP A 283 -24.53 0.84 -13.10
C ASP A 283 -23.02 0.94 -13.34
N LYS A 284 -22.31 1.66 -12.46
CA LYS A 284 -20.85 1.77 -12.54
C LYS A 284 -20.14 0.47 -12.21
N ILE A 285 -20.65 -0.30 -11.24
CA ILE A 285 -20.15 -1.64 -10.95
C ILE A 285 -20.43 -2.59 -12.12
N ALA A 286 -21.61 -2.49 -12.76
CA ALA A 286 -21.90 -3.27 -13.96
C ALA A 286 -20.95 -2.94 -15.12
N GLU A 287 -20.57 -1.67 -15.29
CA GLU A 287 -19.54 -1.24 -16.25
C GLU A 287 -18.18 -1.88 -15.93
N ILE A 288 -17.70 -1.76 -14.69
CA ILE A 288 -16.42 -2.36 -14.26
C ILE A 288 -16.43 -3.89 -14.45
N ASN A 289 -17.56 -4.55 -14.16
CA ASN A 289 -17.71 -6.00 -14.34
C ASN A 289 -17.56 -6.42 -15.81
N ARG A 290 -18.01 -5.59 -16.76
CA ARG A 290 -17.86 -5.83 -18.21
C ARG A 290 -16.47 -5.48 -18.74
N GLU A 291 -15.89 -4.38 -18.29
CA GLU A 291 -14.56 -3.93 -18.74
C GLU A 291 -13.43 -4.77 -18.15
N GLY A 292 -13.66 -5.25 -16.93
CA GLY A 292 -12.71 -5.98 -16.13
C GLY A 292 -12.03 -5.15 -15.05
N SER A 293 -11.45 -5.86 -14.09
CA SER A 293 -10.76 -5.32 -12.93
C SER A 293 -9.52 -6.16 -12.57
N ALA A 294 -8.68 -5.62 -11.68
CA ALA A 294 -7.65 -6.39 -10.99
C ALA A 294 -7.37 -5.79 -9.61
N TYR A 295 -6.84 -6.59 -8.69
CA TYR A 295 -6.44 -6.10 -7.37
C TYR A 295 -5.08 -5.38 -7.43
N ASN A 296 -5.01 -4.18 -6.85
CA ASN A 296 -3.80 -3.34 -6.92
C ASN A 296 -2.79 -3.60 -5.80
N MET A 297 -2.12 -4.76 -5.83
CA MET A 297 -1.08 -5.07 -4.85
C MET A 297 0.09 -4.07 -4.86
N ILE A 298 0.51 -3.59 -6.04
CA ILE A 298 1.61 -2.63 -6.18
C ILE A 298 1.19 -1.24 -5.66
N GLY A 299 -0.09 -0.90 -5.79
CA GLY A 299 -0.68 0.35 -5.30
C GLY A 299 -0.68 0.47 -3.78
N LEU A 300 -0.68 -0.66 -3.04
CA LEU A 300 -0.52 -0.64 -1.58
C LEU A 300 0.81 -0.02 -1.15
N VAL A 301 1.83 -0.07 -2.01
CA VAL A 301 3.14 0.54 -1.79
C VAL A 301 3.29 1.85 -2.56
N SER A 302 2.95 1.85 -3.85
CA SER A 302 3.23 2.99 -4.74
C SER A 302 2.13 4.05 -4.82
N LYS A 303 0.94 3.77 -4.28
CA LYS A 303 -0.30 4.57 -4.42
C LYS A 303 -0.68 4.88 -5.86
N HIS A 304 -0.08 4.17 -6.81
CA HIS A 304 -0.28 4.34 -8.23
C HIS A 304 -1.06 3.16 -8.79
N SER A 305 -1.83 3.43 -9.84
CA SER A 305 -2.51 2.40 -10.61
C SER A 305 -2.25 2.64 -12.08
N ALA A 306 -1.87 1.59 -12.80
CA ALA A 306 -1.61 1.67 -14.23
C ALA A 306 -2.90 1.87 -15.05
N LYS A 307 -4.07 1.48 -14.49
CA LYS A 307 -5.37 1.53 -15.16
C LYS A 307 -6.53 1.83 -14.18
N PRO A 308 -7.61 2.48 -14.62
CA PRO A 308 -8.71 2.90 -13.73
C PRO A 308 -9.33 1.80 -12.87
N ASN A 309 -9.48 0.57 -13.38
CA ASN A 309 -10.15 -0.52 -12.65
C ASN A 309 -9.16 -1.47 -11.93
N ILE A 310 -7.90 -1.05 -11.76
CA ILE A 310 -6.93 -1.73 -10.90
C ILE A 310 -6.89 -0.98 -9.56
N MET A 311 -7.56 -1.51 -8.54
CA MET A 311 -7.79 -0.82 -7.27
C MET A 311 -7.61 -1.78 -6.08
N PHE A 312 -7.48 -1.22 -4.88
CA PHE A 312 -7.66 -1.95 -3.62
C PHE A 312 -9.00 -1.57 -2.97
N CYS A 313 -9.42 -2.28 -1.93
CA CYS A 313 -10.77 -2.19 -1.34
C CYS A 313 -11.21 -0.76 -1.00
N SER A 314 -10.43 -0.02 -0.20
CA SER A 314 -10.77 1.35 0.19
C SER A 314 -10.74 2.35 -0.97
N GLN A 315 -9.82 2.18 -1.93
CA GLN A 315 -9.78 2.98 -3.15
C GLN A 315 -11.07 2.79 -3.96
N PHE A 316 -11.52 1.54 -4.12
CA PHE A 316 -12.76 1.22 -4.84
C PHE A 316 -13.97 1.86 -4.18
N VAL A 317 -14.19 1.60 -2.89
CA VAL A 317 -15.34 2.14 -2.16
C VAL A 317 -15.35 3.66 -2.24
N TYR A 318 -14.22 4.32 -1.98
CA TYR A 318 -14.13 5.78 -2.04
C TYR A 318 -14.38 6.32 -3.44
N THR A 319 -13.86 5.64 -4.48
CA THR A 319 -14.09 6.04 -5.89
C THR A 319 -15.57 5.95 -6.26
N MET A 320 -16.30 4.94 -5.77
CA MET A 320 -17.74 4.82 -6.00
C MET A 320 -18.50 5.98 -5.32
N LEU A 321 -18.19 6.27 -4.05
CA LEU A 321 -18.80 7.39 -3.33
C LEU A 321 -18.50 8.74 -4.00
N GLN A 322 -17.25 8.95 -4.44
CA GLN A 322 -16.83 10.19 -5.09
C GLN A 322 -17.56 10.39 -6.43
N ARG A 323 -17.64 9.34 -7.26
CA ARG A 323 -18.32 9.43 -8.57
C ARG A 323 -19.84 9.60 -8.43
N ALA A 324 -20.44 9.04 -7.40
CA ALA A 324 -21.85 9.24 -7.08
C ALA A 324 -22.14 10.59 -6.40
N GLY A 325 -21.12 11.39 -6.08
CA GLY A 325 -21.27 12.68 -5.40
C GLY A 325 -21.75 12.54 -3.94
N VAL A 326 -21.43 11.43 -3.27
CA VAL A 326 -21.82 11.14 -1.88
C VAL A 326 -20.61 10.96 -0.95
N ALA A 327 -19.40 11.15 -1.44
CA ALA A 327 -18.21 11.20 -0.60
C ALA A 327 -18.33 12.36 0.41
N TYR A 328 -18.02 12.06 1.68
CA TYR A 328 -18.20 12.97 2.81
C TYR A 328 -16.88 13.46 3.42
N PHE A 329 -15.75 13.08 2.81
CA PHE A 329 -14.41 13.57 3.13
C PHE A 329 -13.57 13.67 1.86
N GLU A 330 -12.53 14.50 1.87
CA GLU A 330 -11.66 14.75 0.72
C GLU A 330 -10.29 14.11 0.91
N MET A 331 -9.99 13.11 0.09
CA MET A 331 -8.69 12.46 0.01
C MET A 331 -8.45 11.98 -1.42
N LYS A 332 -7.19 11.72 -1.78
CA LYS A 332 -6.91 11.04 -3.04
C LYS A 332 -7.33 9.56 -2.89
N PRO A 333 -8.02 8.95 -3.87
CA PRO A 333 -8.49 7.58 -3.74
C PRO A 333 -7.40 6.55 -3.37
N GLY A 334 -6.19 6.71 -3.91
CA GLY A 334 -5.03 5.87 -3.60
C GLY A 334 -4.40 6.09 -2.22
N GLU A 335 -4.88 7.06 -1.44
CA GLU A 335 -4.43 7.38 -0.08
C GLU A 335 -5.45 6.98 1.00
N VAL A 336 -6.67 6.61 0.61
CA VAL A 336 -7.75 6.26 1.54
C VAL A 336 -7.50 4.89 2.16
N ARG A 337 -7.54 4.82 3.49
CA ARG A 337 -7.48 3.58 4.27
C ARG A 337 -8.90 3.18 4.69
N PRO A 338 -9.16 1.89 4.96
CA PRO A 338 -10.45 1.43 5.47
C PRO A 338 -10.94 2.18 6.72
N THR A 339 -10.03 2.53 7.63
CA THR A 339 -10.36 3.29 8.85
C THR A 339 -10.73 4.74 8.60
N ASP A 340 -10.31 5.32 7.47
CA ASP A 340 -10.60 6.73 7.16
C ASP A 340 -12.10 6.96 6.91
N PHE A 341 -12.85 5.95 6.46
CA PHE A 341 -14.31 6.04 6.35
C PHE A 341 -15.00 6.34 7.69
N ILE A 342 -14.38 5.95 8.82
CA ILE A 342 -14.90 6.22 10.16
C ILE A 342 -14.20 7.45 10.76
N GLU A 343 -12.87 7.53 10.66
CA GLU A 343 -12.05 8.58 11.27
C GLU A 343 -12.28 9.96 10.63
N GLN A 344 -12.64 10.01 9.34
CA GLN A 344 -12.86 11.26 8.60
C GLN A 344 -14.34 11.66 8.54
N ASP A 345 -15.25 10.93 9.19
CA ASP A 345 -16.68 11.29 9.25
C ASP A 345 -16.97 12.41 10.27
N TYR A 346 -16.33 13.57 10.08
CA TYR A 346 -16.45 14.73 10.97
C TYR A 346 -17.89 15.25 11.09
N TYR A 347 -18.69 15.08 10.04
CA TYR A 347 -20.07 15.56 9.97
C TYR A 347 -21.11 14.48 10.25
N LYS A 348 -20.68 13.30 10.72
CA LYS A 348 -21.55 12.17 11.10
C LYS A 348 -22.56 11.81 10.01
N LYS A 349 -22.07 11.73 8.77
CA LYS A 349 -22.84 11.30 7.60
C LYS A 349 -23.16 9.81 7.65
N LEU A 350 -22.32 9.02 8.31
CA LEU A 350 -22.57 7.62 8.56
C LEU A 350 -23.41 7.43 9.82
N LYS A 351 -24.33 6.47 9.75
CA LYS A 351 -25.06 5.94 10.90
C LYS A 351 -24.60 4.51 11.16
N PHE A 352 -24.17 4.22 12.38
CA PHE A 352 -23.87 2.85 12.79
C PHE A 352 -25.17 2.02 12.81
N GLU A 353 -25.15 0.85 12.18
CA GLU A 353 -26.30 -0.04 12.08
C GLU A 353 -26.18 -1.23 13.05
N TYR A 354 -25.09 -1.98 12.97
CA TYR A 354 -24.82 -3.13 13.84
C TYR A 354 -23.36 -3.61 13.71
N GLU A 355 -22.96 -4.48 14.64
CA GLU A 355 -21.69 -5.20 14.61
C GLU A 355 -21.96 -6.70 14.51
N LEU A 356 -21.29 -7.38 13.57
CA LEU A 356 -21.21 -8.83 13.51
C LEU A 356 -19.91 -9.28 14.17
N LYS A 357 -19.99 -10.25 15.07
CA LYS A 357 -18.84 -10.88 15.74
C LYS A 357 -18.83 -12.37 15.42
N PHE A 358 -17.65 -12.89 15.12
CA PHE A 358 -17.44 -14.30 14.74
C PHE A 358 -16.59 -15.06 15.75
#